data_AF-A0A4Z2GXH6-F1
#
_entry.id   AF-A0A4Z2GXH6-F1
#
_cell.length_a   1.000
_cell.length_b   1.000
_cell.length_c   1.000
_cell.angle_alpha   90.00
_cell.angle_beta   90.00
_cell.angle_gamma   90.00
#
_symmetry.space_group_name_H-M   'P 1'
#
loop_
_entity.id
_entity.type
_entity.pdbx_description
1 polymer ?
#
loop_
_entity_poly.entity_id
_entity_poly.type
_entity_poly.pdbx_seq_one_letter_code
_entity_poly.pdbx_strand_id
1 'polypeptide(L)'
;MSCRAEGKTVRRREGSRQGSRCAGESGKSTIVKQMKIIHEDGYSEDECKQYRAVVYSNTIQSIMAIIKAMANLKIDYEEATRADDARQLFALSAAAEEQGILPEDLSNVIQRLWADAGVQSCFTRAREYQLNDSAAYYLNDLGRIGKPDYIPTQQDVLRTRVKTTGIVETHFTFKDLHFK
;
A
#
# COMPACT_ATOMS: atom_id res chain seq x y z
N MET A 1 38.92 -67.84 9.77
CA MET A 1 39.03 -66.39 9.99
C MET A 1 38.16 -65.69 8.96
N SER A 2 37.04 -65.10 9.37
CA SER A 2 36.26 -64.20 8.51
C SER A 2 35.72 -63.08 9.40
N CYS A 3 36.16 -61.86 9.09
CA CYS A 3 35.82 -60.64 9.81
C CYS A 3 34.59 -59.96 9.20
N ARG A 4 33.95 -59.16 10.04
CA ARG A 4 32.61 -58.57 9.93
C ARG A 4 32.65 -57.16 9.33
N ALA A 5 31.48 -56.75 8.80
CA ALA A 5 30.92 -55.39 8.66
C ALA A 5 31.53 -54.42 7.62
N GLU A 6 30.70 -53.80 6.77
CA GLU A 6 30.07 -52.47 7.00
C GLU A 6 29.17 -52.05 5.81
N GLY A 7 28.18 -51.20 6.10
CA GLY A 7 27.08 -50.85 5.20
C GLY A 7 27.31 -49.72 4.21
N LYS A 8 26.28 -49.43 3.40
CA LYS A 8 26.02 -48.15 2.73
C LYS A 8 24.61 -48.12 2.16
N THR A 9 23.75 -47.31 2.79
CA THR A 9 22.39 -46.99 2.34
C THR A 9 22.45 -46.17 1.04
N VAL A 10 21.81 -46.69 -0.01
CA VAL A 10 21.65 -46.05 -1.32
C VAL A 10 20.70 -44.85 -1.19
N ARG A 11 21.23 -43.65 -1.49
CA ARG A 11 20.44 -42.41 -1.59
C ARG A 11 19.63 -42.41 -2.90
N ARG A 12 18.30 -42.33 -2.80
CA ARG A 12 17.41 -42.01 -3.92
C ARG A 12 17.57 -40.53 -4.31
N ARG A 13 17.80 -40.27 -5.60
CA ARG A 13 17.59 -38.98 -6.26
C ARG A 13 16.14 -38.96 -6.74
N GLU A 14 15.40 -37.90 -6.43
CA GLU A 14 14.20 -37.50 -7.18
C GLU A 14 13.82 -36.05 -6.80
N GLY A 15 13.48 -35.24 -7.81
CA GLY A 15 12.61 -34.08 -7.65
C GLY A 15 13.28 -32.72 -7.48
N SER A 16 13.77 -32.18 -8.59
CA SER A 16 13.99 -30.75 -8.83
C SER A 16 12.72 -29.93 -8.51
N ARG A 17 12.68 -29.29 -7.33
CA ARG A 17 11.79 -28.15 -7.08
C ARG A 17 12.57 -26.86 -7.27
N GLN A 18 12.70 -26.46 -8.54
CA GLN A 18 12.97 -25.08 -8.90
C GLN A 18 11.71 -24.26 -8.57
N GLY A 19 11.53 -23.96 -7.28
CA GLY A 19 10.53 -23.00 -6.81
C GLY A 19 11.12 -21.61 -7.00
N SER A 20 10.92 -21.07 -8.20
CA SER A 20 11.27 -19.72 -8.59
C SER A 20 10.91 -18.74 -7.48
N ARG A 21 11.93 -18.11 -6.89
CA ARG A 21 11.75 -16.85 -6.14
C ARG A 21 11.30 -15.82 -7.17
N CYS A 22 10.00 -15.72 -7.39
CA CYS A 22 9.46 -14.52 -8.00
C CYS A 22 9.64 -13.41 -6.98
N ALA A 23 10.48 -12.45 -7.38
CA ALA A 23 10.69 -11.18 -6.74
C ALA A 23 9.35 -10.55 -6.33
N GLY A 24 9.40 -9.78 -5.24
CA GLY A 24 8.25 -9.05 -4.71
C GLY A 24 7.52 -8.25 -5.79
N GLU A 25 6.21 -8.09 -5.56
CA GLU A 25 5.28 -7.23 -6.33
C GLU A 25 4.64 -7.84 -7.60
N SER A 26 4.34 -9.14 -7.63
CA SER A 26 3.72 -9.82 -8.79
C SER A 26 2.23 -9.52 -9.09
N GLY A 27 1.61 -8.45 -8.56
CA GLY A 27 0.26 -8.05 -9.00
C GLY A 27 -0.90 -9.06 -8.76
N LYS A 28 -0.70 -10.10 -7.94
CA LYS A 28 -1.73 -11.13 -7.65
C LYS A 28 -3.02 -10.54 -7.08
N SER A 29 -2.92 -9.57 -6.18
CA SER A 29 -4.09 -8.88 -5.65
C SER A 29 -4.82 -8.09 -6.74
N THR A 30 -4.10 -7.52 -7.72
CA THR A 30 -4.71 -6.77 -8.83
C THR A 30 -5.49 -7.69 -9.76
N ILE A 31 -4.97 -8.88 -10.06
CA ILE A 31 -5.66 -9.87 -10.92
C ILE A 31 -6.95 -10.36 -10.27
N VAL A 32 -6.93 -10.66 -8.96
CA VAL A 32 -8.13 -11.09 -8.23
C VAL A 32 -9.18 -9.97 -8.18
N LYS A 33 -8.75 -8.73 -7.91
CA LYS A 33 -9.66 -7.58 -7.90
C LYS A 33 -10.27 -7.30 -9.29
N GLN A 34 -9.48 -7.44 -10.36
CA GLN A 34 -10.00 -7.29 -11.72
C GLN A 34 -10.92 -8.44 -12.15
N MET A 35 -10.66 -9.68 -11.72
CA MET A 35 -11.60 -10.79 -11.95
C MET A 35 -12.96 -10.55 -11.29
N LYS A 36 -13.00 -9.96 -10.08
CA LYS A 36 -14.26 -9.64 -9.39
C LYS A 36 -15.09 -8.59 -10.15
N ILE A 37 -14.44 -7.56 -10.70
CA ILE A 37 -15.11 -6.53 -11.52
C ILE A 37 -15.68 -7.11 -12.83
N ILE A 38 -14.99 -8.10 -13.42
CA ILE A 38 -15.38 -8.66 -14.70
C ILE A 38 -16.45 -9.76 -14.55
N HIS A 39 -16.51 -10.48 -13.43
CA HIS A 39 -17.37 -11.66 -13.25
C HIS A 39 -18.50 -11.54 -12.21
N GLU A 40 -18.49 -10.56 -11.30
CA GLU A 40 -19.48 -10.43 -10.22
C GLU A 40 -19.87 -8.96 -9.98
N ASP A 41 -20.59 -8.32 -10.89
CA ASP A 41 -21.25 -6.99 -10.77
C ASP A 41 -20.43 -5.80 -10.16
N GLY A 42 -19.12 -5.95 -9.97
CA GLY A 42 -18.25 -4.97 -9.31
C GLY A 42 -18.27 -5.05 -7.77
N TYR A 43 -17.62 -4.07 -7.12
CA TYR A 43 -17.66 -3.95 -5.67
C TYR A 43 -18.95 -3.30 -5.21
N SER A 44 -19.60 -3.88 -4.18
CA SER A 44 -20.75 -3.25 -3.54
C SER A 44 -20.32 -2.02 -2.74
N GLU A 45 -21.26 -1.11 -2.47
CA GLU A 45 -20.98 0.10 -1.70
C GLU A 45 -20.46 -0.22 -0.28
N ASP A 46 -20.96 -1.29 0.33
CA ASP A 46 -20.53 -1.75 1.66
C ASP A 46 -19.11 -2.31 1.65
N GLU A 47 -18.71 -3.00 0.57
CA GLU A 47 -17.32 -3.42 0.39
C GLU A 47 -16.41 -2.22 0.16
N CYS A 48 -16.83 -1.26 -0.67
CA CYS A 48 -16.09 -0.02 -0.90
C CYS A 48 -15.84 0.76 0.39
N LYS A 49 -16.83 0.83 1.29
CA LYS A 49 -16.69 1.48 2.61
C LYS A 49 -15.58 0.85 3.46
N GLN A 50 -15.38 -0.47 3.39
CA GLN A 50 -14.30 -1.15 4.11
C GLN A 50 -12.90 -0.75 3.61
N TYR A 51 -12.77 -0.40 2.33
CA TYR A 51 -11.51 0.08 1.77
C TYR A 51 -11.21 1.55 2.08
N ARG A 52 -12.13 2.29 2.71
CA ARG A 52 -11.95 3.72 3.02
C ARG A 52 -10.71 3.97 3.86
N ALA A 53 -10.55 3.23 4.95
CA ALA A 53 -9.37 3.34 5.81
C ALA A 53 -8.07 2.98 5.07
N VAL A 54 -8.14 2.03 4.13
CA VAL A 54 -6.98 1.62 3.32
C VAL A 54 -6.58 2.73 2.34
N VAL A 55 -7.56 3.40 1.71
CA VAL A 55 -7.30 4.56 0.84
C VAL A 55 -6.66 5.68 1.64
N TYR A 56 -7.17 5.99 2.84
CA TYR A 56 -6.60 7.01 3.72
C TYR A 56 -5.16 6.69 4.11
N SER A 57 -4.91 5.47 4.58
CA SER A 57 -3.56 5.01 4.91
C SER A 57 -2.62 5.08 3.71
N ASN A 58 -3.04 4.65 2.52
CA ASN A 58 -2.24 4.76 1.30
C ASN A 58 -1.93 6.20 0.92
N THR A 59 -2.88 7.11 1.11
CA THR A 59 -2.71 8.55 0.84
C THR A 59 -1.67 9.16 1.79
N ILE A 60 -1.84 8.92 3.10
CA ILE A 60 -0.93 9.41 4.15
C ILE A 60 0.48 8.83 3.96
N GLN A 61 0.60 7.53 3.72
CA GLN A 61 1.91 6.90 3.50
C GLN A 61 2.59 7.40 2.24
N SER A 62 1.83 7.72 1.18
CA SER A 62 2.39 8.25 -0.06
C SER A 62 3.05 9.60 0.17
N ILE A 63 2.36 10.55 0.82
CA ILE A 63 2.94 11.86 1.09
C ILE A 63 4.09 11.77 2.10
N MET A 64 3.98 10.94 3.15
CA MET A 64 5.08 10.73 4.09
C MET A 64 6.33 10.16 3.42
N ALA A 65 6.17 9.27 2.43
CA ALA A 65 7.30 8.72 1.67
C ALA A 65 8.01 9.80 0.85
N ILE A 66 7.25 10.70 0.21
CA ILE A 66 7.81 11.83 -0.55
C ILE A 66 8.57 12.77 0.38
N ILE A 67 7.98 13.16 1.52
CA ILE A 67 8.62 14.04 2.50
C ILE A 67 9.91 13.43 3.08
N LYS A 68 9.91 12.12 3.37
CA LYS A 68 11.13 11.41 3.78
C LYS A 68 12.18 11.39 2.67
N ALA A 69 11.76 11.22 1.42
CA ALA A 69 12.66 11.24 0.28
C ALA A 69 13.27 12.63 0.03
N MET A 70 12.53 13.72 0.29
CA MET A 70 13.08 15.08 0.20
C MET A 70 14.28 15.26 1.12
N ALA A 71 14.19 14.79 2.37
CA ALA A 71 15.31 14.84 3.31
C ALA A 71 16.52 14.02 2.81
N ASN A 72 16.29 12.86 2.19
CA ASN A 72 17.36 12.01 1.66
C ASN A 72 18.01 12.58 0.38
N LEU A 73 17.21 13.16 -0.51
CA LEU A 73 17.64 13.75 -1.77
C LEU A 73 18.13 15.21 -1.61
N LYS A 74 18.07 15.75 -0.38
CA LYS A 74 18.41 17.14 -0.04
C LYS A 74 17.66 18.15 -0.91
N ILE A 75 16.36 17.94 -1.06
CA ILE A 75 15.46 18.85 -1.76
C ILE A 75 14.81 19.72 -0.69
N ASP A 76 15.04 21.03 -0.79
CA ASP A 76 14.40 22.01 0.08
C ASP A 76 12.94 22.23 -0.33
N TYR A 77 12.12 22.63 0.64
CA TYR A 77 10.78 23.15 0.36
C TYR A 77 10.89 24.48 -0.37
N GLU A 78 9.92 24.77 -1.23
CA GLU A 78 9.82 26.10 -1.84
C GLU A 78 9.45 27.14 -0.77
N GLU A 79 8.48 26.82 0.08
CA GLU A 79 8.12 27.66 1.23
C GLU A 79 8.64 27.06 2.54
N ALA A 80 9.42 27.84 3.30
CA ALA A 80 9.98 27.41 4.59
C ALA A 80 8.90 27.03 5.62
N THR A 81 7.70 27.60 5.52
CA THR A 81 6.53 27.26 6.35
C THR A 81 6.06 25.81 6.15
N ARG A 82 6.37 25.18 5.01
CA ARG A 82 6.05 23.76 4.77
C ARG A 82 6.81 22.82 5.69
N ALA A 83 7.93 23.26 6.27
CA ALA A 83 8.64 22.47 7.27
C ALA A 83 7.79 22.22 8.53
N ASP A 84 6.96 23.19 8.93
CA ASP A 84 6.03 23.03 10.04
C ASP A 84 4.84 22.12 9.65
N ASP A 85 4.32 22.26 8.42
CA ASP A 85 3.30 21.36 7.87
C ASP A 85 3.80 19.90 7.84
N ALA A 86 5.06 19.67 7.45
CA ALA A 86 5.66 18.34 7.46
C ALA A 86 5.73 17.75 8.89
N ARG A 87 6.05 18.56 9.91
CA ARG A 87 6.01 18.10 11.31
C ARG A 87 4.58 17.76 11.74
N GLN A 88 3.60 18.58 11.39
CA GLN A 88 2.20 18.33 11.68
C GLN A 88 1.71 17.04 11.01
N LEU A 89 2.09 16.79 9.75
CA LEU A 89 1.80 15.54 9.04
C LEU A 89 2.24 14.32 9.85
N PHE A 90 3.49 14.28 10.32
CA PHE A 90 4.00 13.14 11.09
C PHE A 90 3.35 13.00 12.47
N ALA A 91 2.96 14.11 13.10
CA ALA A 91 2.28 14.08 14.40
C ALA A 91 0.84 13.55 14.29
N LEU A 92 0.12 13.97 13.24
CA LEU A 92 -1.28 13.60 13.02
C LEU A 92 -1.45 12.25 12.32
N SER A 93 -0.47 11.80 11.54
CA SER A 93 -0.56 10.56 10.75
C SER A 93 -0.82 9.32 11.60
N ALA A 94 -0.20 9.24 12.79
CA ALA A 94 -0.34 8.07 13.66
C ALA A 94 -1.79 7.89 14.16
N ALA A 95 -2.40 8.98 14.64
CA ALA A 95 -3.79 8.96 15.11
C ALA A 95 -4.78 8.71 13.96
N ALA A 96 -4.51 9.29 12.78
CA ALA A 96 -5.33 9.08 11.59
C ALA A 96 -5.31 7.63 11.10
N GLU A 97 -4.14 6.98 11.10
CA GLU A 97 -4.01 5.57 10.75
C GLU A 97 -4.70 4.64 11.77
N GLU A 98 -4.57 4.92 13.06
CA GLU A 98 -5.21 4.12 14.13
C GLU A 98 -6.74 4.20 14.08
N GLN A 99 -7.28 5.40 13.83
CA GLN A 99 -8.73 5.61 13.75
C GLN A 99 -9.31 5.29 12.37
N GLY A 100 -8.46 5.08 11.35
CA GLY A 100 -8.91 4.85 9.98
C GLY A 100 -9.67 6.03 9.37
N ILE A 101 -9.39 7.25 9.83
CA ILE A 101 -10.03 8.49 9.36
C ILE A 101 -8.99 9.44 8.75
N LEU A 102 -9.44 10.37 7.92
CA LEU A 102 -8.64 11.47 7.43
C LEU A 102 -9.23 12.78 7.95
N PRO A 103 -8.73 13.33 9.08
CA PRO A 103 -9.21 14.60 9.60
C PRO A 103 -9.01 15.73 8.60
N GLU A 104 -9.89 16.71 8.61
CA GLU A 104 -9.81 17.86 7.70
C GLU A 104 -8.50 18.62 7.87
N ASP A 105 -8.04 18.82 9.11
CA ASP A 105 -6.74 19.45 9.40
C ASP A 105 -5.57 18.71 8.73
N LEU A 106 -5.57 17.37 8.80
CA LEU A 106 -4.56 16.56 8.16
C LEU A 106 -4.68 16.62 6.63
N SER A 107 -5.90 16.56 6.08
CA SER A 107 -6.14 16.72 4.64
C SER A 107 -5.60 18.07 4.14
N ASN A 108 -5.86 19.16 4.87
CA ASN A 108 -5.38 20.50 4.53
C ASN A 108 -3.85 20.58 4.58
N VAL A 109 -3.21 19.98 5.58
CA VAL A 109 -1.74 19.87 5.67
C VAL A 109 -1.18 19.12 4.46
N ILE A 110 -1.76 17.97 4.12
CA ILE A 110 -1.33 17.16 2.95
C ILE A 110 -1.50 17.96 1.66
N GLN A 111 -2.60 18.70 1.51
CA GLN A 111 -2.84 19.53 0.33
C GLN A 111 -1.80 20.65 0.18
N ARG A 112 -1.46 21.34 1.28
CA ARG A 112 -0.42 22.39 1.27
C ARG A 112 0.96 21.82 0.94
N LEU A 113 1.30 20.65 1.50
CA LEU A 113 2.54 19.97 1.18
C LEU A 113 2.55 19.54 -0.30
N TRP A 114 1.47 18.93 -0.79
CA TRP A 114 1.41 18.49 -2.19
C TRP A 114 1.50 19.65 -3.19
N ALA A 115 1.02 20.83 -2.84
CA ALA A 115 1.10 22.01 -3.71
C ALA A 115 2.50 22.65 -3.79
N ASP A 116 3.43 22.31 -2.90
CA ASP A 116 4.79 22.87 -2.88
C ASP A 116 5.64 22.36 -4.06
N ALA A 117 6.36 23.25 -4.77
CA ALA A 117 7.15 22.84 -5.93
C ALA A 117 8.35 21.96 -5.58
N GLY A 118 8.93 22.09 -4.38
CA GLY A 118 9.96 21.18 -3.86
C GLY A 118 9.42 19.77 -3.66
N VAL A 119 8.20 19.64 -3.12
CA VAL A 119 7.50 18.34 -3.00
C VAL A 119 7.21 17.75 -4.37
N GLN A 120 6.69 18.55 -5.32
CA GLN A 120 6.47 18.12 -6.71
C GLN A 120 7.78 17.72 -7.40
N SER A 121 8.87 18.45 -7.18
CA SER A 121 10.19 18.11 -7.71
C SER A 121 10.69 16.78 -7.14
N CYS A 122 10.43 16.49 -5.87
CA CYS A 122 10.75 15.19 -5.28
C CYS A 122 9.88 14.07 -5.86
N PHE A 123 8.62 14.35 -6.15
CA PHE A 123 7.70 13.40 -6.77
C PHE A 123 8.13 13.01 -8.20
N THR A 124 8.65 13.93 -9.01
CA THR A 124 9.18 13.58 -10.35
C THR A 124 10.36 12.60 -10.28
N ARG A 125 11.08 12.60 -9.16
CA ARG A 125 12.18 11.68 -8.83
C ARG A 125 11.71 10.44 -8.06
N ALA A 126 10.41 10.14 -8.05
CA ALA A 126 9.84 8.98 -7.34
C ALA A 126 10.44 7.63 -7.72
N ARG A 127 11.16 7.54 -8.85
CA ARG A 127 11.92 6.32 -9.24
C ARG A 127 13.14 6.05 -8.37
N GLU A 128 13.62 7.06 -7.61
CA GLU A 128 14.79 6.94 -6.74
C GLU A 128 14.45 6.40 -5.34
N TYR A 129 13.16 6.25 -5.01
CA TYR A 129 12.68 5.72 -3.74
C TYR A 129 11.43 4.86 -3.89
N GLN A 130 11.00 4.20 -2.82
CA GLN A 130 9.78 3.39 -2.86
C GLN A 130 8.54 4.27 -2.68
N LEU A 131 7.92 4.66 -3.79
CA LEU A 131 6.61 5.32 -3.82
C LEU A 131 5.58 4.43 -4.51
N ASN A 132 4.31 4.52 -4.07
CA ASN A 132 3.23 3.86 -4.76
C ASN A 132 2.89 4.61 -6.05
N ASP A 133 2.75 3.91 -7.18
CA ASP A 133 2.31 4.49 -8.46
C ASP A 133 0.95 5.20 -8.34
N SER A 134 0.13 4.78 -7.37
CA SER A 134 -1.17 5.40 -7.08
C SER A 134 -1.08 6.68 -6.24
N ALA A 135 0.12 7.10 -5.82
CA ALA A 135 0.31 8.30 -4.99
C ALA A 135 -0.29 9.55 -5.64
N ALA A 136 0.05 9.82 -6.90
CA ALA A 136 -0.46 10.99 -7.62
C ALA A 136 -1.99 10.96 -7.76
N TYR A 137 -2.55 9.78 -7.97
CA TYR A 137 -3.99 9.60 -8.11
C TYR A 137 -4.74 10.02 -6.84
N TYR A 138 -4.26 9.62 -5.66
CA TYR A 138 -4.90 10.03 -4.41
C TYR A 138 -4.59 11.48 -4.03
N LEU A 139 -3.36 11.94 -4.20
CA LEU A 139 -2.94 13.29 -3.79
C LEU A 139 -3.55 14.39 -4.67
N ASN A 140 -3.79 14.12 -5.96
CA ASN A 140 -4.48 15.07 -6.85
C ASN A 140 -5.98 15.19 -6.53
N ASP A 141 -6.60 14.12 -6.04
CA ASP A 141 -8.03 14.07 -5.69
C ASP A 141 -8.30 14.16 -4.19
N LEU A 142 -7.37 14.77 -3.43
CA LEU A 142 -7.46 14.84 -1.97
C LEU A 142 -8.75 15.52 -1.50
N GLY A 143 -9.24 16.52 -2.23
CA GLY A 143 -10.50 17.21 -1.91
C GLY A 143 -11.75 16.33 -2.00
N ARG A 144 -11.70 15.22 -2.74
CA ARG A 144 -12.77 14.20 -2.76
C ARG A 144 -12.60 13.22 -1.60
N ILE A 145 -11.37 12.78 -1.37
CA ILE A 145 -11.02 11.74 -0.38
C ILE A 145 -11.17 12.27 1.06
N GLY A 146 -10.82 13.53 1.29
CA GLY A 146 -10.90 14.20 2.59
C GLY A 146 -12.32 14.51 3.07
N LYS A 147 -13.36 14.25 2.27
CA LYS A 147 -14.75 14.51 2.68
C LYS A 147 -15.22 13.53 3.78
N PRO A 148 -16.03 13.98 4.74
CA PRO A 148 -16.55 13.12 5.80
C PRO A 148 -17.48 12.01 5.29
N ASP A 149 -18.21 12.28 4.21
CA ASP A 149 -19.11 11.37 3.49
C ASP A 149 -18.42 10.62 2.33
N TYR A 150 -17.10 10.66 2.26
CA TYR A 150 -16.34 9.97 1.21
C TYR A 150 -16.60 8.46 1.22
N ILE A 151 -17.05 7.96 0.08
CA ILE A 151 -17.15 6.53 -0.23
C ILE A 151 -16.16 6.23 -1.36
N PRO A 152 -15.22 5.28 -1.17
CA PRO A 152 -14.30 4.87 -2.21
C PRO A 152 -15.02 4.39 -3.47
N THR A 153 -14.55 4.83 -4.62
CA THR A 153 -14.97 4.28 -5.91
C THR A 153 -14.28 2.95 -6.15
N GLN A 154 -14.82 2.15 -7.08
CA GLN A 154 -14.15 0.91 -7.50
C GLN A 154 -12.71 1.17 -7.98
N GLN A 155 -12.46 2.32 -8.60
CA GLN A 155 -11.12 2.72 -9.04
C GLN A 155 -10.17 2.98 -7.86
N ASP A 156 -10.67 3.59 -6.77
CA ASP A 156 -9.91 3.75 -5.54
C ASP A 156 -9.57 2.38 -4.95
N VAL A 157 -10.57 1.48 -4.86
CA VAL A 157 -10.40 0.11 -4.35
C VAL A 157 -9.36 -0.65 -5.15
N LEU A 158 -9.37 -0.57 -6.48
CA LEU A 158 -8.39 -1.21 -7.36
C LEU A 158 -6.96 -0.71 -7.10
N ARG A 159 -6.81 0.59 -6.87
CA ARG A 159 -5.53 1.26 -6.66
C ARG A 159 -5.01 1.12 -5.23
N THR A 160 -5.81 0.64 -4.29
CA THR A 160 -5.32 0.36 -2.94
C THR A 160 -4.28 -0.76 -2.95
N ARG A 161 -3.15 -0.48 -2.30
CA ARG A 161 -2.08 -1.43 -2.06
C ARG A 161 -2.13 -1.88 -0.61
N VAL A 162 -2.52 -3.13 -0.40
CA VAL A 162 -2.43 -3.80 0.90
C VAL A 162 -1.05 -4.46 0.97
N LYS A 163 -0.15 -3.92 1.79
CA LYS A 163 1.13 -4.60 2.05
C LYS A 163 0.83 -5.87 2.85
N THR A 164 1.15 -7.03 2.30
CA THR A 164 1.15 -8.32 3.03
C THR A 164 2.34 -8.34 4.00
N THR A 165 2.27 -7.57 5.08
CA THR A 165 3.25 -7.64 6.18
C THR A 165 2.81 -8.74 7.15
N GLY A 166 3.26 -9.96 6.90
CA GLY A 166 2.97 -11.13 7.73
C GLY A 166 1.54 -11.65 7.54
N ILE A 167 1.32 -12.89 7.93
CA ILE A 167 -0.01 -13.50 8.00
C ILE A 167 -0.81 -12.72 9.05
N VAL A 168 -1.45 -11.63 8.65
CA VAL A 168 -2.62 -11.13 9.34
C VAL A 168 -3.78 -11.81 8.64
N GLU A 169 -4.22 -12.94 9.21
CA GLU A 169 -5.54 -13.50 8.93
C GLU A 169 -6.57 -12.41 9.25
N THR A 170 -6.85 -11.56 8.27
CA THR A 170 -8.08 -10.80 8.31
C THR A 170 -9.15 -11.86 8.07
N HIS A 171 -9.76 -12.31 9.16
CA HIS A 171 -10.94 -13.18 9.11
C HIS A 171 -12.05 -12.39 8.41
N PHE A 172 -12.06 -12.45 7.09
CA PHE A 172 -13.28 -12.21 6.34
C PHE A 172 -14.15 -13.43 6.58
N THR A 173 -15.19 -13.29 7.40
CA THR A 173 -16.31 -14.24 7.36
C THR A 173 -17.04 -14.00 6.05
N PHE A 174 -16.47 -14.55 4.98
CA PHE A 174 -17.07 -14.63 3.67
C PHE A 174 -18.17 -15.69 3.77
N LYS A 175 -19.43 -15.28 3.59
CA LYS A 175 -20.58 -16.18 3.60
C LYS A 175 -20.33 -17.34 2.63
N ASP A 176 -20.10 -18.52 3.19
CA ASP A 176 -20.26 -19.85 2.61
C ASP A 176 -19.80 -20.04 1.15
N LEU A 177 -18.52 -19.81 0.86
CA LEU A 177 -17.94 -20.18 -0.42
C LEU A 177 -16.90 -21.30 -0.24
N HIS A 178 -17.42 -22.52 -0.36
CA HIS A 178 -16.65 -23.74 -0.53
C HIS A 178 -16.06 -23.78 -1.94
N PHE A 179 -14.76 -23.53 -2.08
CA PHE A 179 -14.05 -23.86 -3.31
C PHE A 179 -13.78 -25.37 -3.34
N LYS A 180 -14.33 -26.05 -4.34
CA LYS A 180 -14.07 -27.47 -4.67
C LYS A 180 -12.97 -27.57 -5.72
#